data_AF-A0A5B0TV44-F1
#
_entry.id   AF-A0A5B0TV44-F1
#
_cell.length_a   1.000
_cell.length_b   1.000
_cell.length_c   1.000
_cell.angle_alpha   90.00
_cell.angle_beta   90.00
_cell.angle_gamma   90.00
#
_symmetry.space_group_name_H-M   'P 1'
#
loop_
_entity.id
_entity.type
_entity.pdbx_description
1 polymer ?
#
loop_
_entity_poly.entity_id
_entity_poly.type
_entity_poly.pdbx_seq_one_letter_code
_entity_poly.pdbx_strand_id
1 'polypeptide(L)'
;MNNKKTFTATRRRHLVACVLALVTAVIMIPGMTTYLPFQMNEQILLPILLFPVIWTALFIYAYLAQKVWQPFVVMIALCVSHGLLSFWALTQGQG
;
A
#
# COMPACT_ATOMS: atom_id res chain seq x y z
N MET A 1 3.11 32.49 22.68
CA MET A 1 2.31 31.81 21.63
C MET A 1 3.07 30.57 21.19
N ASN A 2 2.60 29.37 21.49
CA ASN A 2 3.31 28.13 21.18
C ASN A 2 3.11 27.81 19.68
N ASN A 3 4.16 27.99 18.86
CA ASN A 3 4.16 27.68 17.43
C ASN A 3 4.10 26.16 17.23
N LYS A 4 2.93 25.57 17.46
CA LYS A 4 2.67 24.17 17.09
C LYS A 4 2.65 24.11 15.57
N LYS A 5 3.78 23.76 14.95
CA LYS A 5 3.80 23.46 13.52
C LYS A 5 2.91 22.23 13.29
N THR A 6 1.74 22.44 12.69
CA THR A 6 0.78 21.38 12.33
C THR A 6 1.45 20.28 11.50
N PHE A 7 2.45 20.65 10.69
CA PHE A 7 3.30 19.71 9.96
C PHE A 7 4.76 19.88 10.36
N THR A 8 5.29 18.90 11.07
CA THR A 8 6.73 18.70 11.25
C THR A 8 7.25 17.74 10.17
N ALA A 9 8.48 18.02 9.67
CA ALA A 9 9.18 17.22 8.67
C ALA A 9 8.46 17.03 7.31
N THR A 10 7.95 18.12 6.73
CA THR A 10 7.24 18.13 5.43
C THR A 10 7.99 17.39 4.32
N ARG A 11 9.31 17.56 4.21
CA ARG A 11 10.13 16.84 3.19
C ARG A 11 10.08 15.33 3.36
N ARG A 12 10.14 14.82 4.61
CA ARG A 12 10.03 13.38 4.89
C ARG A 12 8.62 12.88 4.60
N ARG A 13 7.59 13.63 5.01
CA ARG A 13 6.18 13.28 4.71
C ARG A 13 5.93 13.22 3.21
N HIS A 14 6.48 14.16 2.44
CA HIS A 14 6.34 14.18 0.99
C HIS A 14 7.03 12.98 0.33
N LEU A 15 8.26 12.63 0.76
CA LEU A 15 8.93 11.42 0.26
C LEU A 15 8.13 10.15 0.56
N VAL A 16 7.60 10.02 1.77
CA VAL A 16 6.73 8.89 2.15
C VAL A 16 5.47 8.86 1.31
N ALA A 17 4.77 9.99 1.20
CA ALA A 17 3.51 10.08 0.49
C ALA A 17 3.68 9.78 -1.00
N CYS A 18 4.74 10.29 -1.64
CA CYS A 18 4.96 10.08 -3.07
C CYS A 18 5.58 8.70 -3.35
N VAL A 19 6.69 8.37 -2.69
CA VAL A 19 7.47 7.17 -3.02
C VAL A 19 6.91 5.93 -2.33
N LEU A 20 6.74 5.97 -1.01
CA LEU A 20 6.35 4.77 -0.27
C LEU A 20 4.90 4.37 -0.55
N ALA A 21 3.99 5.34 -0.67
CA ALA A 21 2.60 5.04 -1.05
C ALA A 21 2.52 4.46 -2.47
N LEU A 22 3.30 4.98 -3.42
CA LEU A 22 3.35 4.47 -4.78
C LEU A 22 3.89 3.04 -4.82
N VAL A 23 5.03 2.77 -4.16
CA VAL A 23 5.61 1.43 -4.06
C VAL A 23 4.63 0.46 -3.42
N THR A 24 3.99 0.85 -2.30
CA THR A 24 3.01 0.01 -1.61
C THR A 24 1.82 -0.31 -2.53
N ALA A 25 1.26 0.70 -3.21
CA ALA A 25 0.15 0.49 -4.14
C ALA A 25 0.54 -0.40 -5.32
N VAL A 26 1.74 -0.23 -5.88
CA VAL A 26 2.26 -1.09 -6.96
C VAL A 26 2.43 -2.54 -6.51
N ILE A 27 2.87 -2.79 -5.28
CA ILE A 27 2.98 -4.16 -4.70
C ILE A 27 1.59 -4.78 -4.53
N MET A 28 0.58 -4.00 -4.15
CA MET A 28 -0.78 -4.52 -3.96
C MET A 28 -1.38 -5.08 -5.26
N ILE A 29 -1.15 -4.44 -6.41
CA ILE A 29 -1.77 -4.82 -7.70
C ILE A 29 -1.50 -6.28 -8.09
N PRO A 30 -0.25 -6.74 -8.30
CA PRO A 30 0.02 -8.11 -8.72
C PRO A 30 -0.36 -9.11 -7.62
N GLY A 31 -0.22 -8.76 -6.34
CA GLY A 31 -0.65 -9.64 -5.26
C GLY A 31 -2.18 -9.83 -5.18
N MET A 32 -2.98 -8.94 -5.78
CA MET A 32 -4.44 -9.13 -5.81
C MET A 32 -4.87 -10.25 -6.77
N THR A 33 -4.12 -10.51 -7.85
CA THR A 33 -4.49 -11.56 -8.80
C THR A 33 -4.27 -12.96 -8.23
N THR A 34 -3.42 -13.11 -7.20
CA THR A 34 -3.17 -14.41 -6.53
C THR A 34 -4.40 -14.94 -5.78
N TYR A 35 -5.41 -14.11 -5.55
CA TYR A 35 -6.65 -14.52 -4.89
C TYR A 35 -7.76 -14.90 -5.88
N LEU A 36 -7.53 -14.75 -7.19
CA LEU A 36 -8.48 -15.17 -8.21
C LEU A 36 -8.30 -16.66 -8.54
N PRO A 37 -9.36 -17.37 -8.94
CA PRO A 37 -9.23 -18.70 -9.55
C PRO A 37 -8.26 -18.66 -10.73
N PHE A 38 -7.50 -19.72 -10.96
CA PHE A 38 -6.46 -19.77 -12.01
C PHE A 38 -6.99 -19.37 -13.40
N GLN A 39 -8.21 -19.79 -13.73
CA GLN A 39 -8.91 -19.48 -14.99
C GLN A 39 -9.21 -17.98 -15.18
N MET A 40 -9.14 -17.18 -14.11
CA MET A 40 -9.44 -15.75 -14.08
C MET A 40 -8.19 -14.90 -13.78
N ASN A 41 -6.99 -15.49 -13.71
CA ASN A 41 -5.76 -14.78 -13.34
C ASN A 41 -5.41 -13.63 -14.30
N GLU A 42 -5.87 -13.70 -15.55
CA GLU A 42 -5.68 -12.63 -16.55
C GLU A 42 -6.61 -11.43 -16.34
N GLN A 43 -7.58 -11.50 -15.42
CA GLN A 43 -8.52 -10.41 -15.13
C GLN A 43 -7.89 -9.33 -14.25
N ILE A 44 -6.98 -8.57 -14.86
CA ILE A 44 -6.21 -7.51 -14.20
C ILE A 44 -6.97 -6.18 -14.09
N LEU A 45 -8.16 -6.06 -14.69
CA LEU A 45 -8.94 -4.81 -14.71
C LEU A 45 -9.28 -4.32 -13.31
N LEU A 46 -9.79 -5.20 -12.44
CA LEU A 46 -10.13 -4.85 -11.06
C LEU A 46 -8.91 -4.38 -10.26
N PRO A 47 -7.78 -5.12 -10.23
CA PRO A 47 -6.54 -4.64 -9.62
C PRO A 47 -6.07 -3.27 -10.12
N ILE A 48 -6.14 -3.02 -11.43
CA ILE A 48 -5.74 -1.76 -12.05
C ILE A 48 -6.67 -0.62 -11.61
N LEU A 49 -7.99 -0.84 -11.57
CA LEU A 49 -8.96 0.17 -11.11
C LEU A 49 -8.80 0.51 -9.63
N LEU A 50 -8.35 -0.43 -8.80
CA LEU A 50 -8.09 -0.22 -7.38
C LEU A 50 -6.80 0.55 -7.10
N PHE A 51 -5.82 0.53 -8.01
CA PHE A 51 -4.55 1.25 -7.85
C PHE A 51 -4.72 2.73 -7.45
N PRO A 52 -5.45 3.58 -8.21
CA PRO A 52 -5.57 5.00 -7.86
C PRO A 52 -6.26 5.21 -6.51
N VAL A 53 -7.19 4.31 -6.13
CA VAL A 53 -7.90 4.38 -4.84
C VAL A 53 -6.94 4.08 -3.69
N ILE A 54 -6.20 2.97 -3.77
CA ILE A 54 -5.23 2.55 -2.75
C ILE A 54 -4.11 3.58 -2.62
N TRP A 55 -3.56 4.03 -3.74
CA TRP A 55 -2.49 5.02 -3.76
C TRP A 55 -2.94 6.35 -3.13
N THR A 56 -4.11 6.87 -3.52
CA THR A 56 -4.63 8.12 -2.97
C THR A 56 -4.91 8.01 -1.47
N ALA A 57 -5.51 6.91 -1.02
CA ALA A 57 -5.76 6.69 0.41
C ALA A 57 -4.46 6.68 1.22
N LEU A 58 -3.44 5.96 0.74
CA LEU A 58 -2.12 5.89 1.37
C LEU A 58 -1.37 7.23 1.33
N PHE A 59 -1.48 7.96 0.23
CA PHE A 59 -0.92 9.30 0.07
C PHE A 59 -1.51 10.26 1.11
N ILE A 60 -2.84 10.33 1.22
CA ILE A 60 -3.54 11.17 2.19
C ILE A 60 -3.18 10.76 3.62
N TYR A 61 -3.16 9.45 3.91
CA TYR A 61 -2.76 8.93 5.22
C TYR A 61 -1.34 9.38 5.63
N ALA A 62 -0.38 9.40 4.69
CA ALA A 62 0.97 9.87 4.96
C ALA A 62 1.03 11.34 5.44
N TYR A 63 0.07 12.17 5.01
CA TYR A 63 -0.06 13.54 5.49
C TYR A 63 -0.88 13.66 6.77
N LEU A 64 -1.92 12.84 6.96
CA LEU A 64 -2.78 12.92 8.15
C LEU A 64 -2.16 12.30 9.41
N ALA A 65 -1.16 11.42 9.27
CA ALA A 65 -0.53 10.76 10.40
C ALA A 65 0.05 11.76 11.42
N GLN A 66 -0.21 11.49 12.71
CA GLN A 66 0.30 12.31 13.81
C GLN A 66 1.83 12.26 13.87
N LYS A 67 2.40 11.06 13.70
CA LYS A 67 3.85 10.84 13.71
C LYS A 67 4.33 10.39 12.34
N VAL A 68 5.44 10.94 11.87
CA VAL A 68 6.02 10.70 10.53
C VAL A 68 6.40 9.23 10.31
N TRP A 69 6.66 8.47 11.37
CA TRP A 69 6.99 7.04 11.28
C TRP A 69 5.76 6.13 11.10
N GLN A 70 4.55 6.57 11.48
CA GLN A 70 3.34 5.74 11.41
C GLN A 70 3.04 5.24 9.99
N PRO A 71 3.12 6.08 8.93
CA PRO A 71 2.94 5.62 7.56
C PRO A 71 3.95 4.55 7.15
N PHE A 72 5.22 4.67 7.58
CA PHE A 72 6.23 3.67 7.28
C PHE A 72 5.85 2.30 7.82
N VAL A 73 5.48 2.24 9.09
CA VAL A 73 5.13 0.97 9.74
C VAL A 73 3.89 0.35 9.11
N VAL A 74 2.87 1.15 8.80
CA VAL A 74 1.65 0.65 8.15
C VAL A 74 1.94 0.13 6.74
N MET A 75 2.68 0.89 5.92
CA MET A 75 3.00 0.48 4.55
C MET A 75 3.89 -0.78 4.52
N ILE A 76 4.86 -0.89 5.42
CA ILE A 76 5.67 -2.11 5.57
C ILE A 76 4.79 -3.28 6.01
N ALA A 77 3.94 -3.10 7.02
CA ALA A 77 3.05 -4.14 7.50
C ALA A 77 2.10 -4.62 6.39
N LEU A 78 1.53 -3.71 5.60
CA LEU A 78 0.69 -4.03 4.44
C LEU A 78 1.45 -4.84 3.39
N CYS A 79 2.67 -4.43 3.03
CA CYS A 79 3.47 -5.16 2.05
C CYS A 79 3.83 -6.57 2.53
N VAL A 80 4.25 -6.70 3.79
CA VAL A 80 4.62 -8.00 4.39
C VAL A 80 3.39 -8.90 4.51
N SER A 81 2.28 -8.41 5.07
CA SER A 81 1.07 -9.20 5.22
C SER A 81 0.51 -9.64 3.87
N HIS A 82 0.47 -8.74 2.89
CA HIS A 82 -0.02 -9.05 1.55
C HIS A 82 0.90 -10.05 0.85
N GLY A 83 2.22 -9.86 0.93
CA GLY A 83 3.18 -10.82 0.36
C GLY A 83 3.05 -12.22 0.97
N LEU A 84 2.86 -12.31 2.29
CA LEU A 84 2.65 -13.59 2.98
C LEU A 84 1.33 -14.26 2.56
N LEU A 85 0.24 -13.48 2.46
CA LEU A 85 -1.06 -13.99 2.03
C LEU A 85 -1.04 -14.42 0.56
N SER A 86 -0.40 -13.65 -0.32
CA SER A 86 -0.19 -14.03 -1.72
C SER A 86 0.64 -15.31 -1.83
N PHE A 87 1.72 -15.43 -1.06
CA PHE A 87 2.51 -16.66 -1.01
C PHE A 87 1.66 -17.87 -0.59
N TRP A 88 0.90 -17.72 0.50
CA TRP A 88 0.04 -18.79 1.00
C TRP A 88 -1.05 -19.18 -0.01
N ALA A 89 -1.72 -18.21 -0.64
CA ALA A 89 -2.71 -18.46 -1.68
C ALA A 89 -2.13 -19.25 -2.86
N LEU A 90 -0.92 -18.89 -3.30
CA LEU A 90 -0.22 -19.63 -4.37
C LEU A 90 0.18 -21.05 -3.96
N THR A 91 0.52 -21.29 -2.69
CA THR A 91 0.84 -22.64 -2.20
C THR A 91 -0.39 -23.54 -2.07
N GLN A 92 -1.58 -22.97 -1.82
CA GLN A 92 -2.82 -23.76 -1.76
C GLN A 92 -3.34 -24.15 -3.15
N GLY A 93 -3.14 -23.30 -4.16
CA GLY A 93 -3.57 -23.57 -5.54
C GLY A 93 -2.76 -24.63 -6.30
N GLN A 94 -1.73 -25.22 -5.67
CA GLN A 94 -0.87 -26.26 -6.26
C GLN A 94 -1.26 -27.69 -5.82
N GLY A 95 -2.35 -27.87 -5.07
CA GLY A 95 -2.89 -29.16 -4.61
C GLY A 95 -4.04 -29.68 -5.45
#